data_AF-A0A3D3H4A1-F1
#
_entry.id   AF-A0A3D3H4A1-F1
#
_cell.length_a   1.000
_cell.length_b   1.000
_cell.length_c   1.000
_cell.angle_alpha   90.00
_cell.angle_beta   90.00
_cell.angle_gamma   90.00
#
_symmetry.space_group_name_H-M   'P 1'
#
loop_
_entity.id
_entity.type
_entity.pdbx_description
1 polymer ?
#
loop_
_entity_poly.entity_id
_entity_poly.type
_entity_poly.pdbx_seq_one_letter_code
_entity_poly.pdbx_strand_id
1 'polypeptide(L)'
;ISQLFEDAVVRLSSTGATVVIFTGIDTSFTPVFRAFRGKIAIYNENLRAIADRYDCIVADQWSLKEIQDPRFFDDDRLHLNALGHHEVARMVLRALNVSNDLVPMQPDPFPTRTWREARAGDLVWARTHLVPWVLRRLRHQSSGDNLTAKRPQPLPIATTGAISLPTEDA
;
A
#
# COMPACT_ATOMS: atom_id res chain seq x y z
N ILE A 1 -9.99 9.62 -13.03
CA ILE A 1 -8.96 8.78 -12.34
C ILE A 1 -9.15 7.32 -12.73
N SER A 2 -10.33 6.72 -12.50
CA SER A 2 -10.57 5.32 -12.87
C SER A 2 -10.38 5.03 -14.36
N GLN A 3 -10.71 5.95 -15.27
CA GLN A 3 -10.41 5.79 -16.70
C GLN A 3 -8.90 5.64 -16.98
N LEU A 4 -8.05 6.49 -16.39
CA LEU A 4 -6.59 6.41 -16.56
C LEU A 4 -6.04 5.08 -16.02
N PHE A 5 -6.66 4.57 -14.96
CA PHE A 5 -6.34 3.27 -14.39
C PHE A 5 -6.75 2.14 -15.35
N GLU A 6 -7.97 2.19 -15.89
CA GLU A 6 -8.46 1.23 -16.87
C GLU A 6 -7.58 1.20 -18.12
N ASP A 7 -7.18 2.35 -18.66
CA ASP A 7 -6.29 2.42 -19.82
C ASP A 7 -4.93 1.73 -19.55
N ALA A 8 -4.43 1.79 -18.31
CA ALA A 8 -3.21 1.08 -17.93
C ALA A 8 -3.44 -0.44 -17.82
N VAL A 9 -4.56 -0.86 -17.24
CA VAL A 9 -4.96 -2.27 -17.18
C VAL A 9 -5.12 -2.86 -18.58
N VAL A 10 -5.76 -2.14 -19.51
CA VAL A 10 -5.92 -2.55 -20.92
C VAL A 10 -4.55 -2.80 -21.57
N ARG A 11 -3.60 -1.88 -21.40
CA ARG A 11 -2.25 -2.02 -21.97
C ARG A 11 -1.47 -3.18 -21.37
N LEU A 12 -1.62 -3.44 -20.08
CA LEU A 12 -0.92 -4.54 -19.41
C LEU A 12 -1.54 -5.89 -19.77
N SER A 13 -2.87 -6.00 -19.71
CA SER A 13 -3.60 -7.23 -20.07
C SER A 13 -3.39 -7.63 -21.53
N SER A 14 -3.25 -6.66 -22.46
CA SER A 14 -2.98 -6.97 -23.87
C SER A 14 -1.62 -7.65 -24.13
N THR A 15 -0.74 -7.71 -23.13
CA THR A 15 0.56 -8.43 -23.22
C THR A 15 0.46 -9.91 -22.83
N GLY A 16 -0.70 -10.36 -22.34
CA GLY A 16 -0.87 -11.69 -21.76
C GLY A 16 -0.35 -11.82 -20.32
N ALA A 17 0.02 -10.71 -19.68
CA ALA A 17 0.46 -10.71 -18.29
C ALA A 17 -0.72 -10.96 -17.32
N THR A 18 -0.45 -11.70 -16.24
CA THR A 18 -1.32 -11.69 -15.06
C THR A 18 -1.22 -10.32 -14.40
N VAL A 19 -2.35 -9.62 -14.27
CA VAL A 19 -2.40 -8.27 -13.70
C VAL A 19 -2.94 -8.34 -12.28
N VAL A 20 -2.13 -7.90 -11.30
CA VAL A 20 -2.57 -7.68 -9.92
C VAL A 20 -2.85 -6.20 -9.73
N ILE A 21 -4.03 -5.87 -9.22
CA ILE A 21 -4.41 -4.51 -8.85
C ILE A 21 -4.59 -4.39 -7.34
N PHE A 22 -4.36 -3.20 -6.80
CA PHE A 22 -4.53 -2.92 -5.38
C PHE A 22 -5.71 -1.97 -5.17
N THR A 23 -6.59 -2.32 -4.23
CA THR A 23 -7.58 -1.35 -3.74
C THR A 23 -6.87 -0.30 -2.87
N GLY A 24 -7.50 0.85 -2.68
CA GLY A 24 -7.13 1.78 -1.61
C GLY A 24 -7.47 1.20 -0.22
N ILE A 25 -6.75 1.66 0.80
CA ILE A 25 -6.95 1.28 2.20
C ILE A 25 -8.23 1.91 2.79
N ASP A 26 -8.84 1.28 3.79
CA ASP A 26 -9.90 1.89 4.59
C ASP A 26 -9.31 2.96 5.52
N THR A 27 -9.63 4.23 5.32
CA THR A 27 -9.04 5.35 6.07
C THR A 27 -9.77 5.70 7.36
N SER A 28 -10.71 4.90 7.84
CA SER A 28 -11.53 5.24 9.01
C SER A 28 -10.77 5.43 10.32
N PHE A 29 -9.68 4.69 10.47
CA PHE A 29 -8.80 4.70 11.63
C PHE A 29 -7.95 5.99 11.72
N THR A 30 -7.77 6.71 10.62
CA THR A 30 -7.00 7.97 10.59
C THR A 30 -7.93 9.19 10.56
N PRO A 31 -8.02 9.98 11.65
CA PRO A 31 -9.00 11.07 11.75
C PRO A 31 -8.96 12.08 10.59
N VAL A 32 -7.76 12.46 10.15
CA VAL A 32 -7.55 13.42 9.05
C VAL A 32 -8.01 12.85 7.70
N PHE A 33 -7.93 11.53 7.50
CA PHE A 33 -8.27 10.88 6.23
C PHE A 33 -9.67 10.25 6.19
N ARG A 34 -10.38 10.24 7.33
CA ARG A 34 -11.74 9.68 7.43
C ARG A 34 -12.71 10.33 6.43
N ALA A 35 -12.58 11.63 6.17
CA ALA A 35 -13.41 12.35 5.20
C ALA A 35 -13.26 11.83 3.76
N PHE A 36 -12.14 11.18 3.43
CA PHE A 36 -11.91 10.60 2.10
C PHE A 36 -12.42 9.16 1.98
N ARG A 37 -12.82 8.52 3.07
CA ARG A 37 -13.23 7.10 3.09
C ARG A 37 -14.28 6.80 2.01
N GLY A 38 -15.31 7.64 1.89
CA GLY A 38 -16.38 7.45 0.90
C GLY A 38 -15.89 7.55 -0.54
N LYS A 39 -14.97 8.50 -0.84
CA LYS A 39 -14.35 8.62 -2.16
C LYS A 39 -13.48 7.42 -2.50
N ILE A 40 -12.73 6.91 -1.51
CA ILE A 40 -11.90 5.71 -1.67
C ILE A 40 -12.79 4.47 -1.89
N ALA A 41 -13.89 4.33 -1.15
CA ALA A 41 -14.84 3.23 -1.36
C ALA A 41 -15.39 3.22 -2.79
N ILE A 42 -15.86 4.37 -3.28
CA ILE A 42 -16.34 4.50 -4.67
C ILE A 42 -15.22 4.18 -5.66
N TYR A 43 -14.01 4.67 -5.42
CA TYR A 43 -12.86 4.35 -6.28
C TYR A 43 -12.58 2.84 -6.30
N ASN A 44 -12.59 2.19 -5.15
CA ASN A 44 -12.38 0.74 -5.02
C ASN A 44 -13.45 -0.06 -5.78
N GLU A 45 -14.72 0.33 -5.75
CA GLU A 45 -15.75 -0.34 -6.54
C GLU A 45 -15.51 -0.21 -8.05
N ASN A 46 -15.04 0.96 -8.50
CA ASN A 46 -14.63 1.11 -9.90
C ASN A 46 -13.44 0.22 -10.26
N LEU A 47 -12.45 0.09 -9.36
CA LEU A 47 -11.32 -0.81 -9.56
C LEU A 47 -11.76 -2.28 -9.64
N ARG A 48 -12.69 -2.71 -8.79
CA ARG A 48 -13.25 -4.06 -8.81
C ARG A 48 -14.03 -4.32 -10.11
N ALA A 49 -14.82 -3.36 -10.59
CA ALA A 49 -15.51 -3.48 -11.87
C ALA A 49 -14.53 -3.57 -13.06
N ILE A 50 -13.41 -2.85 -13.02
CA ILE A 50 -12.34 -2.98 -14.01
C ILE A 50 -11.67 -4.35 -13.89
N ALA A 51 -11.40 -4.83 -12.68
CA ALA A 51 -10.79 -6.14 -12.48
C ALA A 51 -11.64 -7.27 -13.05
N ASP A 52 -12.96 -7.23 -12.81
CA ASP A 52 -13.91 -8.20 -13.35
C ASP A 52 -13.91 -8.22 -14.89
N ARG A 53 -13.85 -7.04 -15.52
CA ARG A 53 -13.84 -6.91 -16.99
C ARG A 53 -12.57 -7.44 -17.65
N TYR A 54 -11.42 -7.32 -16.98
CA TYR A 54 -10.10 -7.62 -17.55
C TYR A 54 -9.37 -8.77 -16.87
N ASP A 55 -10.09 -9.58 -16.08
CA ASP A 55 -9.57 -10.74 -15.36
C ASP A 55 -8.34 -10.40 -14.48
N CYS A 56 -8.40 -9.25 -13.78
CA CYS A 56 -7.35 -8.86 -12.85
C CYS A 56 -7.54 -9.53 -11.48
N ILE A 57 -6.43 -9.87 -10.84
CA ILE A 57 -6.42 -10.32 -9.45
C ILE A 57 -6.47 -9.09 -8.52
N VAL A 58 -7.39 -9.09 -7.57
CA VAL A 58 -7.58 -7.98 -6.62
C VAL A 58 -6.83 -8.25 -5.32
N ALA A 59 -5.79 -7.48 -5.06
CA ALA A 59 -5.13 -7.34 -3.77
C ALA A 59 -5.92 -6.34 -2.90
N ASP A 60 -6.86 -6.86 -2.10
CA ASP A 60 -7.85 -6.07 -1.35
C ASP A 60 -7.32 -5.50 -0.03
N GLN A 61 -6.60 -4.38 -0.13
CA GLN A 61 -6.11 -3.63 1.02
C GLN A 61 -7.22 -2.99 1.88
N TRP A 62 -8.45 -2.86 1.34
CA TRP A 62 -9.57 -2.32 2.12
C TRP A 62 -9.99 -3.26 3.25
N SER A 63 -9.95 -4.56 2.96
CA SER A 63 -10.31 -5.62 3.91
C SER A 63 -9.14 -6.06 4.79
N LEU A 64 -7.90 -5.71 4.44
CA LEU A 64 -6.71 -5.99 5.26
C LEU A 64 -6.74 -5.13 6.54
N LYS A 65 -7.07 -5.73 7.68
CA LYS A 65 -7.31 -5.00 8.94
C LYS A 65 -6.03 -4.71 9.71
N GLU A 66 -5.00 -5.52 9.49
CA GLU A 66 -3.67 -5.40 10.09
C GLU A 66 -3.07 -4.02 9.77
N ILE A 67 -3.17 -3.57 8.51
CA ILE A 67 -2.69 -2.25 8.07
C ILE A 67 -3.65 -1.10 8.44
N GLN A 68 -4.60 -1.32 9.35
CA GLN A 68 -5.40 -0.24 9.96
C GLN A 68 -4.86 0.15 11.34
N ASP A 69 -3.78 -0.51 11.79
CA ASP A 69 -3.02 -0.11 12.96
C ASP A 69 -1.91 0.88 12.56
N PRO A 70 -1.86 2.09 13.16
CA PRO A 70 -0.84 3.09 12.88
C PRO A 70 0.61 2.59 12.99
N ARG A 71 0.87 1.50 13.74
CA ARG A 71 2.21 0.90 13.89
C ARG A 71 2.72 0.19 12.64
N PHE A 72 1.87 -0.02 11.64
CA PHE A 72 2.27 -0.54 10.32
C PHE A 72 2.64 0.58 9.33
N PHE A 73 2.62 1.84 9.78
CA PHE A 73 3.01 3.02 9.00
C PHE A 73 4.31 3.61 9.51
N ASP A 74 4.99 4.33 8.62
CA ASP A 74 6.13 5.17 8.93
C ASP A 74 5.68 6.42 9.71
N ASP A 75 6.63 7.22 10.19
CA ASP A 75 6.41 8.40 11.03
C ASP A 75 5.53 9.47 10.36
N ASP A 76 5.48 9.47 9.02
CA ASP A 76 4.61 10.37 8.27
C ASP A 76 3.12 9.99 8.30
N ARG A 77 2.80 8.79 8.82
CA ARG A 77 1.44 8.23 8.97
C ARG A 77 0.70 8.03 7.64
N LEU A 78 1.43 7.96 6.53
CA LEU A 78 0.89 7.80 5.19
C LEU A 78 1.48 6.59 4.47
N HIS A 79 2.80 6.39 4.56
CA HIS A 79 3.47 5.25 3.93
C HIS A 79 3.57 4.07 4.89
N LEU A 80 3.43 2.86 4.36
CA LEU A 80 3.65 1.65 5.13
C LEU A 80 5.12 1.54 5.51
N ASN A 81 5.40 1.08 6.73
CA ASN A 81 6.74 0.68 7.13
C ASN A 81 7.02 -0.78 6.71
N ALA A 82 8.13 -1.36 7.17
CA ALA A 82 8.49 -2.74 6.85
C ALA A 82 7.42 -3.77 7.27
N LEU A 83 6.77 -3.58 8.43
CA LEU A 83 5.68 -4.45 8.89
C LEU A 83 4.47 -4.34 7.98
N GLY A 84 4.10 -3.11 7.59
CA GLY A 84 3.00 -2.86 6.66
C GLY A 84 3.23 -3.51 5.30
N HIS A 85 4.43 -3.33 4.75
CA HIS A 85 4.81 -3.97 3.50
C HIS A 85 4.84 -5.50 3.59
N HIS A 86 5.22 -6.08 4.73
CA HIS A 86 5.18 -7.52 4.96
C HIS A 86 3.74 -8.07 4.90
N GLU A 87 2.77 -7.41 5.54
CA GLU A 87 1.37 -7.85 5.48
C GLU A 87 0.75 -7.67 4.09
N VAL A 88 1.13 -6.60 3.37
CA VAL A 88 0.73 -6.44 1.96
C VAL A 88 1.34 -7.55 1.09
N ALA A 89 2.60 -7.92 1.29
CA ALA A 89 3.23 -9.02 0.55
C ALA A 89 2.52 -10.35 0.83
N ARG A 90 2.21 -10.66 2.09
CA ARG A 90 1.40 -11.82 2.48
C ARG A 90 0.03 -11.81 1.81
N MET A 91 -0.65 -10.67 1.79
CA MET A 91 -1.94 -10.50 1.12
C MET A 91 -1.85 -10.77 -0.39
N VAL A 92 -0.83 -10.25 -1.06
CA VAL A 92 -0.60 -10.48 -2.50
C VAL A 92 -0.34 -11.96 -2.78
N LEU A 93 0.50 -12.62 -1.98
CA LEU A 93 0.77 -14.06 -2.13
C LEU A 93 -0.50 -14.89 -1.96
N ARG A 94 -1.37 -14.55 -1.00
CA ARG A 94 -2.70 -15.18 -0.87
C ARG A 94 -3.58 -14.94 -2.09
N ALA A 95 -3.65 -13.70 -2.60
CA ALA A 95 -4.46 -13.37 -3.77
C ALA A 95 -3.97 -14.10 -5.04
N LEU A 96 -2.66 -14.30 -5.17
CA LEU A 96 -2.04 -15.08 -6.24
C LEU A 96 -2.11 -16.60 -6.03
N ASN A 97 -2.65 -17.06 -4.90
CA ASN A 97 -2.64 -18.47 -4.49
C ASN A 97 -1.23 -19.11 -4.51
N VAL A 98 -0.20 -18.35 -4.10
CA VAL A 98 1.19 -18.80 -4.01
C VAL A 98 1.47 -19.31 -2.60
N SER A 99 1.81 -20.59 -2.48
CA SER A 99 2.25 -21.19 -1.23
C SER A 99 3.54 -20.51 -0.73
N ASN A 100 3.57 -20.18 0.56
CA ASN A 100 4.69 -19.53 1.22
C ASN A 100 4.63 -19.82 2.73
N ASP A 101 5.74 -19.55 3.42
CA ASP A 101 5.95 -19.79 4.85
C ASP A 101 5.94 -18.49 5.69
N LEU A 102 5.59 -17.35 5.08
CA LEU A 102 5.53 -16.10 5.82
C LEU A 102 4.49 -16.22 6.95
N VAL A 103 4.82 -15.66 8.10
CA VAL A 103 3.94 -15.55 9.28
C VAL A 103 3.55 -14.10 9.56
N PRO A 104 2.38 -13.81 10.18
CA PRO A 104 2.02 -12.44 10.51
C PRO A 104 3.07 -11.83 11.43
N MET A 105 3.45 -10.58 11.17
CA MET A 105 4.34 -9.85 12.09
C MET A 105 3.51 -9.04 13.09
N GLN A 106 4.02 -8.93 14.31
CA GLN A 106 3.38 -8.14 15.36
C GLN A 106 4.21 -6.89 15.63
N PRO A 107 3.61 -5.69 15.58
CA PRO A 107 4.29 -4.48 15.97
C PRO A 107 4.47 -4.44 17.50
N ASP A 108 5.54 -3.76 17.93
CA ASP A 108 5.77 -3.49 19.34
C ASP A 108 4.57 -2.77 19.98
N PRO A 109 4.30 -2.95 21.29
CA PRO A 109 3.27 -2.21 21.99
C PRO A 109 3.45 -0.70 21.82
N PHE A 110 2.34 0.04 21.74
CA PHE A 110 2.43 1.50 21.79
C PHE A 110 3.12 1.92 23.10
N PRO A 111 4.10 2.83 23.06
CA PRO A 111 4.62 3.41 24.27
C PRO A 111 3.48 4.15 24.99
N THR A 112 3.38 3.96 26.29
CA THR A 112 2.40 4.64 27.14
C THR A 112 2.68 6.15 27.08
N ARG A 113 1.72 6.92 26.57
CA ARG A 113 1.80 8.38 26.48
C ARG A 113 0.60 9.00 27.16
N THR A 114 0.82 10.10 27.87
CA THR A 114 -0.25 10.98 28.34
C THR A 114 -0.92 11.67 27.15
N TRP A 115 -2.16 12.12 27.33
CA TRP A 115 -2.87 12.89 26.30
C TRP A 115 -2.11 14.17 25.86
N ARG A 116 -1.38 14.79 26.79
CA ARG A 116 -0.55 15.98 26.50
C ARG A 116 0.62 15.64 25.58
N GLU A 117 1.34 14.56 25.86
CA GLU A 117 2.44 14.07 25.01
C GLU A 117 1.96 13.66 23.63
N ALA A 118 0.81 12.97 23.55
CA ALA A 118 0.18 12.62 22.28
C ALA A 118 -0.13 13.86 21.44
N ARG A 119 -0.71 14.91 22.06
CA ARG A 119 -1.08 16.15 21.36
C ARG A 119 0.13 16.98 20.94
N ALA A 120 1.19 17.00 21.74
CA ALA A 120 2.46 17.60 21.35
C ALA A 120 3.07 16.87 20.13
N GLY A 121 3.02 15.53 20.15
CA GLY A 121 3.44 14.71 19.01
C GLY A 121 2.64 15.00 17.73
N ASP A 122 1.32 15.18 17.83
CA ASP A 122 0.49 15.54 16.69
C ASP A 122 0.82 16.92 16.11
N LEU A 123 1.15 17.91 16.94
CA LEU A 123 1.59 19.23 16.48
C LEU A 123 2.93 19.16 15.75
N VAL A 124 3.88 18.40 16.29
CA VAL A 124 5.18 18.16 15.65
C VAL A 124 4.97 17.45 14.31
N TRP A 125 4.20 16.38 14.28
CA TRP A 125 3.87 15.65 13.05
C TRP A 125 3.21 16.57 12.01
N ALA A 126 2.24 17.39 12.42
CA ALA A 126 1.54 18.29 11.52
C ALA A 126 2.50 19.29 10.87
N ARG A 127 3.45 19.85 11.65
CA ARG A 127 4.46 20.76 11.15
C ARG A 127 5.45 20.08 10.21
N THR A 128 5.90 18.87 10.54
CA THR A 128 6.94 18.14 9.81
C THR A 128 6.42 17.52 8.51
N HIS A 129 5.22 16.94 8.51
CA HIS A 129 4.71 16.14 7.39
C HIS A 129 3.47 16.76 6.73
N LEU A 130 2.43 17.07 7.50
CA LEU A 130 1.12 17.45 6.95
C LEU A 130 1.14 18.83 6.28
N VAL A 131 1.62 19.86 6.97
CA VAL A 131 1.61 21.24 6.48
C VAL A 131 2.40 21.37 5.16
N PRO A 132 3.63 20.85 5.04
CA PRO A 132 4.35 20.85 3.76
C PRO A 132 3.58 20.15 2.64
N TRP A 133 2.92 19.03 2.93
CA TRP A 133 2.11 18.30 1.94
C TRP A 133 0.89 19.11 1.49
N VAL A 134 0.15 19.74 2.41
CA VAL A 134 -0.99 20.61 2.07
C VAL A 134 -0.54 21.79 1.19
N LEU A 135 0.57 22.44 1.53
CA LEU A 135 1.12 23.55 0.75
C LEU A 135 1.49 23.12 -0.67
N ARG A 136 2.12 21.95 -0.84
CA ARG A 136 2.39 21.38 -2.18
C ARG A 136 1.09 21.13 -2.94
N ARG A 137 0.07 20.57 -2.29
CA ARG A 137 -1.20 20.26 -2.95
C ARG A 137 -1.95 21.52 -3.41
N LEU A 138 -1.92 22.59 -2.62
CA LEU A 138 -2.45 23.90 -3.00
C LEU A 138 -1.71 24.52 -4.19
N ARG A 139 -0.43 24.16 -4.38
CA ARG A 139 0.38 24.54 -5.55
C ARG A 139 0.28 23.56 -6.71
N HIS A 140 -0.63 22.58 -6.63
CA HIS A 140 -0.77 21.50 -7.60
C HIS A 140 0.50 20.66 -7.80
N GLN A 141 1.38 20.60 -6.81
CA GLN A 141 2.59 19.79 -6.81
C GLN A 141 2.35 18.44 -6.13
N SER A 142 2.81 17.36 -6.75
CA SER A 142 2.83 16.00 -6.19
C SER A 142 4.21 15.64 -5.68
N SER A 143 4.29 14.76 -4.68
CA SER A 143 5.55 14.16 -4.23
C SER A 143 6.25 13.35 -5.34
N GLY A 144 5.52 13.00 -6.41
CA GLY A 144 6.03 12.24 -7.56
C GLY A 144 6.42 13.06 -8.78
N ASP A 145 6.25 14.39 -8.80
CA ASP A 145 6.40 15.18 -10.03
C ASP A 145 7.81 15.09 -10.64
N ASN A 146 8.83 14.90 -9.81
CA ASN A 146 10.23 14.80 -10.22
C ASN A 146 10.81 13.39 -10.06
N LEU A 147 9.96 12.38 -9.78
CA LEU A 147 10.40 11.01 -9.62
C LEU A 147 10.26 10.24 -10.94
N THR A 148 11.36 9.69 -11.42
CA THR A 148 11.34 8.72 -12.52
C THR A 148 11.13 7.31 -11.97
N ALA A 149 10.54 6.43 -12.77
CA ALA A 149 10.36 5.04 -12.38
C ALA A 149 11.73 4.38 -12.15
N LYS A 150 11.90 3.72 -10.99
CA LYS A 150 13.11 2.92 -10.70
C LYS A 150 13.37 1.85 -11.76
N ARG A 151 12.29 1.37 -12.39
CA ARG A 151 12.30 0.42 -13.52
C ARG A 151 11.37 0.95 -14.61
N PRO A 152 11.84 1.84 -15.50
CA PRO A 152 10.99 2.45 -16.52
C PRO A 152 10.59 1.45 -17.61
N GLN A 153 11.37 0.38 -17.76
CA GLN A 153 11.03 -0.76 -18.60
C GLN A 153 10.54 -1.92 -17.70
N PRO A 154 9.38 -2.52 -18.00
CA PRO A 154 8.81 -3.62 -17.21
C PRO A 154 9.50 -4.95 -17.52
N LEU A 155 10.81 -5.03 -17.24
CA LEU A 155 11.59 -6.24 -17.42
C LEU A 155 11.32 -7.24 -16.28
N PRO A 156 11.57 -8.55 -16.49
CA PRO A 156 11.52 -9.54 -15.41
C PRO A 156 12.37 -9.12 -14.20
N ILE A 157 11.93 -9.44 -12.98
CA ILE A 157 12.78 -9.33 -11.79
C ILE A 157 13.76 -10.51 -11.83
N ALA A 158 15.06 -10.23 -11.97
CA ALA A 158 16.08 -11.25 -11.79
C ALA A 158 16.28 -11.47 -10.29
N THR A 159 15.79 -12.59 -9.76
CA THR A 159 16.19 -13.06 -8.43
C THR A 159 17.60 -13.62 -8.53
N THR A 160 18.57 -12.98 -7.87
CA THR A 160 19.91 -13.55 -7.71
C THR A 160 19.81 -14.76 -6.78
N GLY A 161 19.58 -15.95 -7.37
CA GLY A 161 19.75 -17.26 -6.74
C GLY A 161 18.73 -17.64 -5.66
N ALA A 162 18.12 -18.81 -5.81
CA ALA A 162 17.52 -19.51 -4.69
C ALA A 162 18.61 -19.73 -3.62
N ILE A 163 18.36 -19.29 -2.38
CA ILE A 163 19.13 -19.74 -1.23
C ILE A 163 18.94 -21.26 -1.18
N SER A 164 19.96 -22.01 -1.59
CA SER A 164 19.99 -23.45 -1.43
C SER A 164 20.13 -23.69 0.07
N LEU A 165 19.05 -24.10 0.73
CA LEU A 165 19.17 -24.62 2.09
C LEU A 165 19.99 -25.93 1.98
N PRO A 166 21.00 -26.13 2.84
CA PRO A 166 21.71 -27.40 2.85
C PRO A 166 20.72 -28.49 3.22
N THR A 167 20.51 -29.42 2.29
CA THR A 167 19.95 -30.75 2.59
C THR A 167 21.01 -31.51 3.39
N GLU A 168 20.83 -31.60 4.71
CA GLU A 168 21.43 -32.68 5.48
C GLU A 168 20.54 -33.91 5.35
N ASP A 169 20.84 -34.74 4.36
CA ASP A 169 20.41 -36.13 4.33
C ASP A 169 21.41 -36.98 5.14
N ALA A 170 20.84 -37.74 6.08
CA ALA A 170 21.28 -39.02 6.70
C ALA A 170 22.48 -39.04 7.66
#